data_AF-A0A1I0CAF2-F1
#
_entry.id   AF-A0A1I0CAF2-F1
#
_cell.length_a   1.000
_cell.length_b   1.000
_cell.length_c   1.000
_cell.angle_alpha   90.00
_cell.angle_beta   90.00
_cell.angle_gamma   90.00
#
_symmetry.space_group_name_H-M   'P 1'
#
loop_
_entity.id
_entity.type
_entity.pdbx_description
1 polymer ?
#
loop_
_entity_poly.entity_id
_entity_poly.type
_entity_poly.pdbx_seq_one_letter_code
_entity_poly.pdbx_strand_id
1 'polypeptide(L)'
;MGYSNINIIDNHSTYKPLLEYYESTDCKVFYMTKNHGHMVFWECDEFRPYRNELYVVTDPDILPVDDCPVDFMEKLYHCLKKYPGIRKAGMSLKIDDIPKDAPLHDDVIRWESRFYRAKVPFTNCYVADVDTTLALYMPDCLNISKNFLFAVRLGEPYQLRHLPWYKTKIEITQEDREYAESRITGFWDEAEGKMRVDVTEYR
;
A
#
# COMPACT_ATOMS: atom_id res chain seq x y z
N MET A 1 -6.73 -15.08 10.54
CA MET A 1 -6.05 -13.90 11.12
C MET A 1 -7.04 -13.23 12.06
N GLY A 2 -6.66 -12.99 13.31
CA GLY A 2 -7.56 -12.47 14.36
C GLY A 2 -7.49 -10.95 14.54
N TYR A 3 -7.28 -10.21 13.44
CA TYR A 3 -7.22 -8.75 13.50
C TYR A 3 -8.62 -8.18 13.65
N SER A 4 -8.84 -7.44 14.73
CA SER A 4 -9.99 -6.57 14.96
C SER A 4 -9.52 -5.12 14.82
N ASN A 5 -10.40 -4.19 14.43
CA ASN A 5 -10.11 -2.77 14.16
C ASN A 5 -9.64 -2.45 12.73
N ILE A 6 -10.25 -3.11 11.74
CA ILE A 6 -10.12 -2.73 10.35
C ILE A 6 -11.12 -1.62 10.05
N ASN A 7 -10.62 -0.50 9.55
CA ASN A 7 -11.40 0.66 9.14
C ASN A 7 -11.18 0.89 7.65
N ILE A 8 -12.25 1.20 6.93
CA ILE A 8 -12.22 1.52 5.50
C ILE A 8 -12.52 2.99 5.34
N ILE A 9 -11.73 3.68 4.52
CA ILE A 9 -12.01 5.08 4.13
C ILE A 9 -12.53 5.03 2.71
N ASP A 10 -13.85 5.20 2.56
CA ASP A 10 -14.45 5.42 1.25
C ASP A 10 -14.25 6.88 0.84
N ASN A 11 -13.33 7.12 -0.08
CA ASN A 11 -12.94 8.45 -0.51
C ASN A 11 -13.89 9.02 -1.59
N HIS A 12 -15.19 8.94 -1.32
CA HIS A 12 -16.28 9.39 -2.19
C HIS A 12 -16.43 8.56 -3.47
N SER A 13 -16.53 7.23 -3.31
CA SER A 13 -16.77 6.33 -4.43
C SER A 13 -18.21 6.42 -4.93
N THR A 14 -18.40 6.22 -6.24
CA THR A 14 -19.72 6.15 -6.88
C THR A 14 -20.04 4.76 -7.43
N TYR A 15 -19.07 3.84 -7.40
CA TYR A 15 -19.21 2.50 -7.96
C TYR A 15 -20.16 1.65 -7.11
N LYS A 16 -21.34 1.35 -7.64
CA LYS A 16 -22.43 0.72 -6.88
C LYS A 16 -22.04 -0.61 -6.22
N PRO A 17 -21.37 -1.56 -6.91
CA PRO A 17 -20.99 -2.82 -6.28
C PRO A 17 -20.06 -2.63 -5.06
N LEU A 18 -19.21 -1.61 -5.06
CA LEU A 18 -18.36 -1.28 -3.91
C LEU A 18 -19.19 -0.72 -2.74
N LEU A 19 -20.16 0.14 -3.03
CA LEU A 19 -21.06 0.67 -2.01
C LEU A 19 -21.93 -0.43 -1.40
N GLU A 20 -22.45 -1.36 -2.22
CA GLU A 20 -23.18 -2.55 -1.75
C GLU A 20 -22.28 -3.46 -0.90
N TYR A 21 -21.01 -3.61 -1.28
CA TYR A 21 -20.04 -4.35 -0.46
C TYR A 21 -19.86 -3.70 0.93
N TYR A 22 -19.76 -2.37 0.99
CA TYR A 22 -19.65 -1.66 2.27
C TYR A 22 -20.87 -1.80 3.18
N GLU A 23 -22.06 -2.02 2.63
CA GLU A 23 -23.27 -2.33 3.42
C GLU A 23 -23.22 -3.73 4.04
N SER A 24 -22.44 -4.64 3.46
CA SER A 24 -22.35 -6.05 3.88
C SER A 24 -21.18 -6.36 4.82
N THR A 25 -20.23 -5.45 4.96
CA THR A 25 -19.01 -5.68 5.75
C THR A 25 -19.19 -5.34 7.23
N ASP A 26 -18.53 -6.08 8.11
CA ASP A 26 -18.49 -5.78 9.55
C ASP A 26 -17.47 -4.66 9.87
N CYS A 27 -16.69 -4.21 8.88
CA CYS A 27 -15.70 -3.15 9.05
C CYS A 27 -16.39 -1.79 9.20
N LYS A 28 -15.78 -0.90 9.99
CA LYS A 28 -16.24 0.49 10.06
C LYS A 28 -15.82 1.22 8.78
N VAL A 29 -16.79 1.79 8.09
CA VAL A 29 -16.58 2.57 6.87
C VAL A 29 -16.75 4.07 7.15
N PHE A 30 -15.75 4.87 6.76
CA PHE A 30 -15.80 6.33 6.79
C PHE A 30 -16.10 6.84 5.39
N TYR A 31 -17.28 7.43 5.21
CA TYR A 31 -17.71 7.98 3.92
C TYR A 31 -17.33 9.44 3.82
N MET A 32 -16.40 9.75 2.91
CA MET A 32 -15.97 11.12 2.65
C MET A 32 -17.01 11.87 1.80
N THR A 33 -17.21 13.16 2.10
CA THR A 33 -18.19 14.00 1.37
C THR A 33 -17.72 14.46 -0.02
N LYS A 34 -16.44 14.26 -0.32
CA LYS A 34 -15.79 14.52 -1.61
C LYS A 34 -14.52 13.69 -1.70
N ASN A 35 -13.95 13.57 -2.90
CA ASN A 35 -12.65 12.92 -3.07
C ASN A 35 -11.52 13.82 -2.55
N HIS A 36 -10.81 13.37 -1.52
CA HIS A 36 -9.67 14.06 -0.90
C HIS A 36 -8.29 13.58 -1.42
N GLY A 37 -8.26 12.71 -2.43
CA GLY A 37 -7.03 12.14 -2.97
C GLY A 37 -6.40 11.07 -2.08
N HIS A 38 -5.28 10.49 -2.51
CA HIS A 38 -4.62 9.37 -1.84
C HIS A 38 -4.09 9.72 -0.43
N MET A 39 -3.91 11.00 -0.14
CA MET A 39 -3.42 11.50 1.16
C MET A 39 -4.54 11.69 2.20
N VAL A 40 -5.79 11.30 1.90
CA VAL A 40 -6.99 11.51 2.75
C VAL A 40 -6.76 11.17 4.22
N PHE A 41 -6.07 10.07 4.52
CA PHE A 41 -5.79 9.65 5.90
C PHE A 41 -4.86 10.61 6.67
N TRP A 42 -3.93 11.27 5.99
CA TRP A 42 -2.96 12.17 6.61
C TRP A 42 -3.40 13.65 6.58
N GLU A 43 -4.20 14.05 5.58
CA GLU A 43 -4.62 15.44 5.39
C GLU A 43 -5.96 15.78 6.07
N CYS A 44 -6.85 14.81 6.27
CA CYS A 44 -8.12 15.05 6.96
C CYS A 44 -7.95 14.96 8.49
N ASP A 45 -8.35 16.03 9.19
CA ASP A 45 -8.23 16.14 10.65
C ASP A 45 -8.99 15.06 11.42
N GLU A 46 -10.07 14.52 10.85
CA GLU A 46 -10.86 13.45 11.46
C GLU A 46 -10.06 12.16 11.71
N PHE A 47 -9.00 11.93 10.94
CA PHE A 47 -8.13 10.75 11.08
C PHE A 47 -6.93 10.99 11.98
N ARG A 48 -6.69 12.25 12.41
CA ARG A 48 -5.60 12.58 13.34
C ARG A 48 -5.58 11.73 14.62
N PRO A 49 -6.72 11.40 15.27
CA PRO A 49 -6.72 10.52 16.44
C PRO A 49 -6.15 9.13 16.18
N TYR A 50 -6.35 8.56 14.98
CA TYR A 50 -5.84 7.23 14.61
C TYR A 50 -4.31 7.21 14.43
N ARG A 51 -3.68 8.39 14.34
CA ARG A 51 -2.23 8.54 14.16
C ARG A 51 -1.47 8.76 15.47
N ASN A 52 -2.16 8.74 16.61
CA ASN A 52 -1.56 8.87 17.94
C ASN A 52 -1.10 7.53 18.54
N GLU A 53 -1.45 6.41 17.90
CA GLU A 53 -1.01 5.06 18.27
C GLU A 53 -0.27 4.41 17.10
N LEU A 54 0.21 3.18 17.27
CA LEU A 54 0.69 2.38 16.14
C LEU A 54 -0.47 2.11 15.18
N TYR A 55 -0.28 2.41 13.90
CA TYR A 55 -1.33 2.21 12.90
C TYR A 55 -0.78 1.56 11.63
N VAL A 56 -1.67 0.93 10.88
CA VAL A 56 -1.37 0.40 9.55
C VAL A 56 -2.16 1.20 8.52
N VAL A 57 -1.50 1.57 7.44
CA VAL A 57 -2.14 1.99 6.20
C VAL A 57 -1.73 1.00 5.11
N THR A 58 -2.68 0.63 4.28
CA THR A 58 -2.49 -0.33 3.19
C THR A 58 -3.37 0.07 2.00
N ASP A 59 -2.89 -0.21 0.80
CA ASP A 59 -3.71 -0.20 -0.41
C ASP A 59 -4.79 -1.29 -0.36
N PRO A 60 -5.94 -1.12 -1.04
CA PRO A 60 -7.02 -2.10 -1.06
C PRO A 60 -6.78 -3.27 -2.03
N ASP A 61 -5.82 -3.14 -2.94
CA ASP A 61 -5.56 -4.04 -4.06
C ASP A 61 -4.27 -4.86 -3.89
N ILE A 62 -3.87 -5.09 -2.65
CA ILE A 62 -2.72 -5.92 -2.30
C ILE A 62 -3.12 -7.09 -1.40
N LEU A 63 -2.50 -8.25 -1.61
CA LEU A 63 -2.72 -9.45 -0.80
C LEU A 63 -1.41 -10.06 -0.34
N PRO A 64 -1.33 -10.62 0.88
CA PRO A 64 -0.20 -11.46 1.27
C PRO A 64 -0.01 -12.64 0.29
N VAL A 65 1.24 -13.02 0.06
CA VAL A 65 1.55 -14.25 -0.68
C VAL A 65 1.02 -15.46 0.08
N ASP A 66 0.73 -16.56 -0.63
CA ASP A 66 0.01 -17.71 -0.05
C ASP A 66 0.74 -18.34 1.15
N ASP A 67 2.06 -18.27 1.16
CA ASP A 67 2.95 -18.76 2.21
C ASP A 67 3.38 -17.69 3.22
N CYS A 68 2.80 -16.48 3.16
CA CYS A 68 3.12 -15.39 4.08
C CYS A 68 2.78 -15.79 5.52
N PRO A 69 3.76 -15.83 6.43
CA PRO A 69 3.48 -16.18 7.82
C PRO A 69 2.59 -15.14 8.49
N VAL A 70 1.68 -15.61 9.36
CA VAL A 70 0.70 -14.76 10.06
C VAL A 70 1.31 -13.84 11.12
N ASP A 71 2.60 -14.02 11.46
CA ASP A 71 3.33 -13.20 12.43
C ASP A 71 3.96 -11.93 11.81
N PHE A 72 3.61 -11.59 10.57
CA PHE A 72 4.17 -10.44 9.84
C PHE A 72 4.07 -9.13 10.65
N MET A 73 2.95 -8.88 11.32
CA MET A 73 2.77 -7.70 12.18
C MET A 73 3.78 -7.63 13.32
N GLU A 74 4.11 -8.77 13.92
CA GLU A 74 5.13 -8.86 14.97
C GLU A 74 6.51 -8.54 14.40
N LYS A 75 6.83 -9.05 13.20
CA LYS A 75 8.10 -8.74 12.51
C LYS A 75 8.22 -7.26 12.16
N LEU A 76 7.16 -6.63 11.69
CA LEU A 76 7.13 -5.18 11.41
C LEU A 76 7.42 -4.39 12.69
N TYR A 77 6.76 -4.75 13.80
CA TYR A 77 6.99 -4.11 15.09
C TYR A 77 8.44 -4.28 15.59
N HIS A 78 9.01 -5.48 15.46
CA HIS A 78 10.41 -5.72 15.80
C HIS A 78 11.38 -4.89 14.94
N CYS A 79 11.07 -4.67 13.66
CA CYS A 79 11.86 -3.77 12.81
C CYS A 79 11.84 -2.33 13.34
N LEU A 80 10.66 -1.80 13.68
CA LEU A 80 10.53 -0.46 14.25
C LEU A 80 11.33 -0.30 15.55
N LYS A 81 11.32 -1.31 16.42
CA LYS A 81 12.13 -1.31 17.66
C LYS A 81 13.63 -1.38 17.40
N LYS A 82 14.04 -2.15 16.41
CA LYS A 82 15.46 -2.39 16.10
C LYS A 82 16.12 -1.18 15.43
N TYR A 83 15.36 -0.40 14.67
CA TYR A 83 15.86 0.71 13.88
C TYR A 83 15.20 2.04 14.34
N PRO A 84 15.74 2.75 15.35
CA PRO A 84 15.06 3.89 15.97
C PRO A 84 14.92 5.15 15.09
N GLY A 85 15.43 5.13 13.84
CA GLY A 85 15.35 6.25 12.89
C GLY A 85 14.31 6.07 11.78
N ILE A 86 13.58 4.96 11.74
CA ILE A 86 12.50 4.76 10.76
C ILE A 86 11.14 5.08 11.39
N ARG A 87 10.30 5.79 10.63
CA ARG A 87 8.91 6.07 11.04
C ARG A 87 8.00 4.88 10.75
N LYS A 88 8.35 4.04 9.77
CA LYS A 88 7.53 2.90 9.35
C LYS A 88 8.36 1.70 8.90
N ALA A 89 7.77 0.52 9.05
CA ALA A 89 8.25 -0.71 8.45
C ALA A 89 7.11 -1.30 7.61
N GLY A 90 7.42 -1.80 6.41
CA GLY A 90 6.43 -2.36 5.49
C GLY A 90 6.82 -3.71 4.93
N MET A 91 5.96 -4.28 4.09
CA MET A 91 6.27 -5.52 3.38
C MET A 91 6.78 -5.24 1.96
N SER A 92 7.60 -6.14 1.43
CA SER A 92 8.05 -6.07 0.03
C SER A 92 6.97 -6.59 -0.92
N LEU A 93 6.89 -6.02 -2.11
CA LEU A 93 6.01 -6.55 -3.18
C LEU A 93 6.74 -7.66 -3.92
N LYS A 94 6.09 -8.82 -4.09
CA LYS A 94 6.63 -9.96 -4.81
C LYS A 94 6.61 -9.65 -6.31
N ILE A 95 7.75 -9.92 -6.94
CA ILE A 95 7.99 -9.55 -8.35
C ILE A 95 8.50 -10.72 -9.20
N ASP A 96 8.97 -11.79 -8.58
CA ASP A 96 9.52 -12.96 -9.25
C ASP A 96 8.44 -13.95 -9.72
N ASP A 97 7.17 -13.77 -9.36
CA ASP A 97 6.02 -14.56 -9.80
C ASP A 97 5.00 -13.77 -10.64
N ILE A 98 5.34 -12.56 -11.10
CA ILE A 98 4.50 -11.81 -12.03
C ILE A 98 4.46 -12.55 -13.39
N PRO A 99 3.27 -12.77 -13.99
CA PRO A 99 3.16 -13.42 -15.29
C PRO A 99 3.93 -12.65 -16.38
N LYS A 100 4.67 -13.36 -17.21
CA LYS A 100 5.48 -12.76 -18.29
C LYS A 100 4.65 -12.10 -19.39
N ASP A 101 3.39 -12.52 -19.53
CA ASP A 101 2.42 -11.96 -20.46
C ASP A 101 1.60 -10.82 -19.84
N ALA A 102 1.82 -10.46 -18.58
CA ALA A 102 1.20 -9.29 -17.98
C ALA A 102 1.71 -8.01 -18.66
N PRO A 103 0.82 -7.09 -19.09
CA PRO A 103 1.21 -5.87 -19.79
C PRO A 103 2.19 -4.98 -19.02
N LEU A 104 2.10 -4.98 -17.68
CA LEU A 104 2.93 -4.18 -16.80
C LEU A 104 4.22 -4.89 -16.36
N HIS A 105 4.46 -6.15 -16.78
CA HIS A 105 5.55 -7.00 -16.27
C HIS A 105 6.90 -6.26 -16.28
N ASP A 106 7.39 -5.84 -17.45
CA ASP A 106 8.74 -5.26 -17.56
C ASP A 106 8.90 -3.94 -16.81
N ASP A 107 7.85 -3.13 -16.76
CA ASP A 107 7.84 -1.84 -16.08
C ASP A 107 7.85 -2.01 -14.57
N VAL A 108 7.04 -2.94 -14.05
CA VAL A 108 6.97 -3.29 -12.63
C VAL A 108 8.27 -3.92 -12.15
N ILE A 109 8.81 -4.91 -12.87
CA ILE A 109 10.11 -5.52 -12.52
C ILE A 109 11.20 -4.44 -12.44
N ARG A 110 11.26 -3.57 -13.46
CA ARG A 110 12.24 -2.48 -13.52
C ARG A 110 12.06 -1.49 -12.38
N TRP A 111 10.82 -1.15 -12.05
CA TRP A 111 10.52 -0.22 -10.95
C TRP A 111 10.88 -0.83 -9.60
N GLU A 112 10.28 -1.97 -9.26
CA GLU A 112 10.26 -2.52 -7.91
C GLU A 112 11.59 -3.19 -7.52
N SER A 113 12.36 -3.71 -8.50
CA SER A 113 13.68 -4.31 -8.25
C SER A 113 14.67 -3.37 -7.56
N ARG A 114 14.49 -2.04 -7.67
CA ARG A 114 15.33 -1.05 -6.97
C ARG A 114 15.25 -1.21 -5.45
N PHE A 115 14.10 -1.61 -4.92
CA PHE A 115 13.85 -1.72 -3.48
C PHE A 115 14.46 -2.98 -2.87
N TYR A 116 14.90 -3.93 -3.70
CA TYR A 116 15.63 -5.13 -3.28
C TYR A 116 17.16 -4.94 -3.22
N ARG A 117 17.68 -3.75 -3.58
CA ARG A 117 19.13 -3.53 -3.70
C ARG A 117 19.85 -3.37 -2.35
N ALA A 118 19.25 -2.64 -1.42
CA ALA A 118 19.89 -2.30 -0.14
C ALA A 118 19.51 -3.30 0.96
N LYS A 119 20.03 -4.54 0.86
CA LYS A 119 19.76 -5.61 1.84
C LYS A 119 20.40 -5.30 3.19
N VAL A 120 19.64 -5.49 4.26
CA VAL A 120 20.13 -5.41 5.63
C VAL A 120 20.99 -6.65 5.93
N PRO A 121 22.22 -6.50 6.45
CA PRO A 121 23.09 -7.64 6.74
C PRO A 121 22.44 -8.67 7.67
N PHE A 122 22.58 -9.94 7.31
CA PHE A 122 22.09 -11.10 8.08
C PHE A 122 20.56 -11.17 8.28
N THR A 123 19.78 -10.41 7.53
CA THR A 123 18.31 -10.52 7.51
C THR A 123 17.79 -10.60 6.09
N ASN A 124 16.49 -10.89 5.93
CA ASN A 124 15.77 -10.74 4.67
C ASN A 124 15.05 -9.38 4.58
N CYS A 125 15.56 -8.36 5.26
CA CYS A 125 15.00 -7.01 5.18
C CYS A 125 15.77 -6.14 4.18
N TYR A 126 15.11 -5.10 3.68
CA TYR A 126 15.69 -4.13 2.76
C TYR A 126 15.45 -2.71 3.26
N VAL A 127 16.46 -1.84 3.15
CA VAL A 127 16.31 -0.42 3.41
C VAL A 127 15.83 0.24 2.14
N ALA A 128 14.54 0.56 2.09
CA ALA A 128 13.90 1.02 0.88
C ALA A 128 12.63 1.79 1.22
N ASP A 129 12.28 2.71 0.33
CA ASP A 129 11.04 3.46 0.46
C ASP A 129 9.83 2.53 0.39
N VAL A 130 8.84 2.83 1.22
CA VAL A 130 7.49 2.28 1.16
C VAL A 130 6.56 3.48 1.03
N ASP A 131 5.59 3.42 0.14
CA ASP A 131 4.56 4.46 0.07
C ASP A 131 3.35 4.07 0.92
N THR A 132 2.25 3.63 0.29
CA THR A 132 1.00 3.16 0.92
C THR A 132 0.86 1.64 0.97
N THR A 133 1.82 0.88 0.44
CA THR A 133 1.87 -0.58 0.56
C THR A 133 1.99 -0.99 2.04
N LEU A 134 1.16 -1.93 2.50
CA LEU A 134 0.98 -2.34 3.92
C LEU A 134 2.22 -2.08 4.78
N ALA A 135 2.10 -1.08 5.65
CA ALA A 135 3.15 -0.67 6.56
C ALA A 135 2.60 -0.34 7.94
N LEU A 136 3.37 -0.72 8.95
CA LEU A 136 3.17 -0.33 10.34
C LEU A 136 3.93 0.97 10.60
N TYR A 137 3.20 1.98 11.08
CA TYR A 137 3.70 3.31 11.36
C TYR A 137 3.81 3.54 12.85
N MET A 138 4.89 4.21 13.27
CA MET A 138 5.01 4.79 14.60
C MET A 138 4.04 5.98 14.76
N PRO A 139 3.54 6.25 15.98
CA PRO A 139 2.72 7.42 16.25
C PRO A 139 3.35 8.73 15.76
N ASP A 140 2.55 9.58 15.13
CA ASP A 140 3.01 10.85 14.53
C ASP A 140 3.55 11.82 15.60
N CYS A 141 3.01 11.75 16.83
CA CYS A 141 3.44 12.56 17.96
C CYS A 141 4.91 12.33 18.38
N LEU A 142 5.50 11.19 18.00
CA LEU A 142 6.91 10.89 18.29
C LEU A 142 7.88 11.58 17.34
N ASN A 143 7.42 12.08 16.19
CA ASN A 143 8.21 12.83 15.22
C ASN A 143 9.56 12.17 14.87
N ILE A 144 9.56 10.85 14.67
CA ILE A 144 10.78 10.02 14.50
C ILE A 144 11.60 10.41 13.27
N SER A 145 10.94 10.72 12.15
CA SER A 145 11.59 11.09 10.90
C SER A 145 10.68 11.99 10.05
N LYS A 146 11.29 12.93 9.33
CA LYS A 146 10.63 13.76 8.32
C LYS A 146 10.54 13.09 6.95
N ASN A 147 11.36 12.07 6.70
CA ASN A 147 11.28 11.31 5.46
C ASN A 147 10.13 10.30 5.56
N PHE A 148 9.00 10.64 4.93
CA PHE A 148 7.77 9.85 4.97
C PHE A 148 7.93 8.47 4.35
N LEU A 149 8.69 8.38 3.26
CA LEU A 149 8.83 7.16 2.46
C LEU A 149 9.85 6.19 3.05
N PHE A 150 10.91 6.72 3.68
CA PHE A 150 12.01 5.92 4.22
C PHE A 150 11.54 4.88 5.25
N ALA A 151 11.79 3.62 4.92
CA ALA A 151 11.32 2.47 5.69
C ALA A 151 12.33 1.32 5.68
N VAL A 152 12.01 0.30 6.49
CA VAL A 152 12.55 -1.04 6.33
C VAL A 152 11.45 -1.94 5.78
N ARG A 153 11.75 -2.66 4.70
CA ARG A 153 10.85 -3.62 4.06
C ARG A 153 11.18 -5.04 4.49
N LEU A 154 10.19 -5.80 4.90
CA LEU A 154 10.33 -7.25 5.06
C LEU A 154 10.33 -7.93 3.69
N GLY A 155 11.36 -8.71 3.39
CA GLY A 155 11.38 -9.60 2.24
C GLY A 155 10.81 -10.97 2.55
N GLU A 156 11.11 -11.94 1.68
CA GLU A 156 10.69 -13.34 1.82
C GLU A 156 10.91 -13.88 3.25
N PRO A 157 9.90 -14.53 3.85
CA PRO A 157 8.60 -14.92 3.27
C PRO A 157 7.46 -13.88 3.45
N TYR A 158 7.76 -12.67 3.92
CA TYR A 158 6.77 -11.63 4.26
C TYR A 158 6.52 -10.67 3.09
N GLN A 159 5.96 -11.20 2.00
CA GLN A 159 5.72 -10.43 0.78
C GLN A 159 4.22 -10.29 0.47
N LEU A 160 3.90 -9.33 -0.39
CA LEU A 160 2.55 -9.09 -0.89
C LEU A 160 2.53 -9.13 -2.43
N ARG A 161 1.40 -9.51 -3.01
CA ARG A 161 1.09 -9.35 -4.43
C ARG A 161 0.26 -8.08 -4.61
N HIS A 162 0.64 -7.25 -5.57
CA HIS A 162 -0.16 -6.10 -6.02
C HIS A 162 -1.05 -6.56 -7.17
N LEU A 163 -2.35 -6.68 -6.94
CA LEU A 163 -3.28 -7.41 -7.80
C LEU A 163 -3.31 -6.91 -9.26
N PRO A 164 -3.31 -5.59 -9.53
CA PRO A 164 -3.16 -5.07 -10.89
C PRO A 164 -1.97 -5.63 -11.67
N TRP A 165 -0.83 -5.93 -11.03
CA TRP A 165 0.37 -6.42 -11.73
C TRP A 165 0.21 -7.83 -12.31
N TYR A 166 -0.79 -8.59 -11.86
CA TYR A 166 -1.01 -9.99 -12.25
C TYR A 166 -2.10 -10.14 -13.32
N LYS A 167 -2.71 -9.05 -13.79
CA LYS A 167 -3.68 -9.09 -14.88
C LYS A 167 -2.96 -9.39 -16.20
N THR A 168 -3.26 -10.52 -16.82
CA THR A 168 -2.66 -10.96 -18.10
C THR A 168 -3.49 -10.60 -19.32
N LYS A 169 -4.79 -10.38 -19.11
CA LYS A 169 -5.71 -9.84 -20.11
C LYS A 169 -6.16 -8.48 -19.65
N ILE A 170 -5.96 -7.47 -20.49
CA ILE A 170 -6.52 -6.14 -20.28
C ILE A 170 -8.02 -6.21 -20.61
N GLU A 171 -8.80 -6.86 -19.74
CA GLU A 171 -10.23 -6.66 -19.72
C GLU A 171 -10.49 -5.47 -18.81
N ILE A 172 -10.56 -4.27 -19.42
CA ILE A 172 -10.91 -3.05 -18.69
C ILE A 172 -12.33 -3.21 -18.16
N THR A 173 -12.46 -3.50 -16.87
CA THR A 173 -13.74 -3.65 -16.19
C THR A 173 -14.45 -2.31 -16.06
N GLN A 174 -15.72 -2.34 -15.66
CA GLN A 174 -16.43 -1.09 -15.33
C GLN A 174 -15.78 -0.38 -14.14
N GLU A 175 -15.34 -1.13 -13.13
CA GLU A 175 -14.61 -0.61 -11.97
C GLU A 175 -13.31 0.10 -12.40
N ASP A 176 -12.51 -0.52 -13.28
CA ASP A 176 -11.27 0.09 -13.76
C ASP A 176 -11.53 1.45 -14.43
N ARG A 177 -12.63 1.60 -15.18
CA ARG A 177 -13.00 2.88 -15.81
C ARG A 177 -13.45 3.91 -14.79
N GLU A 178 -14.35 3.53 -13.89
CA GLU A 178 -14.87 4.45 -12.87
C GLU A 178 -13.76 4.91 -11.91
N TYR A 179 -12.83 4.02 -11.54
CA TYR A 179 -11.65 4.37 -10.78
C TYR A 179 -10.75 5.34 -11.56
N ALA A 180 -10.47 5.05 -12.83
CA ALA A 180 -9.64 5.91 -13.67
C ALA A 180 -10.22 7.32 -13.89
N GLU A 181 -11.54 7.45 -13.99
CA GLU A 181 -12.23 8.73 -14.15
C GLU A 181 -12.29 9.55 -12.86
N SER A 182 -12.34 8.88 -11.71
CA SER A 182 -12.53 9.52 -10.39
C SER A 182 -11.24 9.80 -9.64
N ARG A 183 -10.13 9.13 -9.97
CA ARG A 183 -8.84 9.31 -9.30
C ARG A 183 -8.26 10.71 -9.50
N ILE A 184 -7.62 11.25 -8.46
CA ILE A 184 -6.88 12.52 -8.53
C ILE A 184 -5.43 12.27 -8.96
N THR A 185 -4.85 11.19 -8.46
CA THR A 185 -3.48 10.71 -8.69
C THR A 185 -3.49 9.19 -8.74
N GLY A 186 -2.52 8.57 -9.40
CA GLY A 186 -2.42 7.11 -9.46
C GLY A 186 -1.26 6.63 -10.33
N PHE A 187 -0.77 5.44 -10.02
CA PHE A 187 0.23 4.71 -10.79
C PHE A 187 -0.30 3.29 -11.09
N TRP A 188 0.23 2.64 -12.12
CA TRP A 188 -0.08 1.23 -12.45
C TRP A 188 -1.55 0.93 -12.79
N ASP A 189 -2.25 1.90 -13.39
CA ASP A 189 -3.62 1.72 -13.87
C ASP A 189 -3.66 1.38 -15.37
N GLU A 190 -4.42 0.35 -15.70
CA GLU A 190 -4.53 -0.21 -17.05
C GLU A 190 -5.54 0.55 -17.94
N ALA A 191 -6.51 1.27 -17.36
CA ALA A 191 -7.65 1.84 -18.10
C ALA A 191 -7.29 3.01 -19.02
N GLU A 192 -6.24 3.79 -18.71
CA GLU A 192 -5.82 4.93 -19.54
C GLU A 192 -4.49 4.71 -20.29
N GLY A 193 -3.84 3.56 -20.14
CA GLY A 193 -2.61 3.21 -20.87
C GLY A 193 -1.45 4.21 -20.72
N LYS A 194 -1.49 5.10 -19.72
CA LYS A 194 -0.47 6.14 -19.50
C LYS A 194 0.17 5.97 -18.14
N MET A 195 1.36 5.38 -18.16
CA MET A 195 2.36 5.55 -17.12
C MET A 195 2.76 7.04 -17.10
N ARG A 196 2.11 7.88 -16.29
CA ARG A 196 2.64 9.21 -15.97
C ARG A 196 3.84 9.01 -15.04
N VAL A 197 5.02 8.90 -15.62
CA VAL A 197 6.28 9.08 -14.89
C VAL A 197 6.51 10.58 -14.78
N ASP A 198 6.06 11.17 -13.68
CA ASP A 198 6.68 12.40 -13.17
C ASP A 198 6.72 12.32 -11.64
N VAL A 199 7.78 11.67 -11.15
CA VAL A 199 8.17 11.73 -9.75
C VAL A 199 9.20 12.85 -9.62
N THR A 200 8.76 14.10 -9.79
CA THR A 200 9.59 15.28 -9.52
C THR A 200 9.13 16.10 -8.33
N GLU A 201 8.00 15.78 -7.70
CA GLU A 201 7.49 16.53 -6.56
C GLU A 201 7.23 15.67 -5.32
N TYR A 202 8.27 14.98 -4.87
CA TYR A 202 8.42 14.68 -3.45
C TYR A 202 9.81 15.16 -3.02
N ARG A 203 9.93 16.45 -2.77
CA ARG A 203 11.07 17.09 -2.10
C ARG A 203 10.58 17.79 -0.83
#